data_AF-A0A961W0W3-F1
#
_entry.id   AF-A0A961W0W3-F1
#
_cell.length_a   1.000
_cell.length_b   1.000
_cell.length_c   1.000
_cell.angle_alpha   90.00
_cell.angle_beta   90.00
_cell.angle_gamma   90.00
#
_symmetry.space_group_name_H-M   'P 1'
#
loop_
_entity.id
_entity.type
_entity.pdbx_description
1 polymer ?
#
loop_
_entity_poly.entity_id
_entity_poly.type
_entity_poly.pdbx_seq_one_letter_code
_entity_poly.pdbx_strand_id
1 'polypeptide(L)'
;MPLKEADAVEIWIARWLRIPLKVLVARYQCDSRRLYEVWWGERFPASRGKAEVLFRDRYPGLADRTSYGYRRIPRGGPDDQQMGLFE
;
A
#
# COMPACT_ATOMS: atom_id res chain seq x y z
N MET A 1 0.54 -19.19 0.60
CA MET A 1 1.55 -19.18 1.70
C MET A 1 1.33 -17.97 2.60
N PRO A 2 1.74 -17.98 3.89
CA PRO A 2 1.66 -16.78 4.73
C PRO A 2 2.69 -15.73 4.28
N LEU A 3 2.27 -14.46 4.20
CA LEU A 3 3.16 -13.33 3.93
C LEU A 3 4.21 -13.20 5.02
N LYS A 4 5.46 -12.98 4.63
CA LYS A 4 6.61 -12.69 5.51
C LYS A 4 6.98 -11.22 5.45
N GLU A 5 7.84 -10.78 6.36
CA GLU A 5 8.32 -9.39 6.38
C GLU A 5 9.04 -9.00 5.08
N ALA A 6 9.83 -9.92 4.51
CA ALA A 6 10.50 -9.70 3.22
C ALA A 6 9.50 -9.45 2.08
N ASP A 7 8.37 -10.15 2.07
CA ASP A 7 7.31 -9.92 1.09
C ASP A 7 6.70 -8.52 1.28
N ALA A 8 6.49 -8.10 2.54
CA ALA A 8 5.95 -6.78 2.85
C ALA A 8 6.86 -5.64 2.37
N VAL A 9 8.18 -5.80 2.48
CA VAL A 9 9.17 -4.87 1.92
C VAL A 9 9.00 -4.75 0.40
N GLU A 10 8.93 -5.88 -0.29
CA GLU A 10 8.77 -5.91 -1.75
C GLU A 10 7.40 -5.39 -2.20
N ILE A 11 6.35 -5.60 -1.41
CA ILE A 11 5.00 -5.04 -1.64
C ILE A 11 5.01 -3.50 -1.57
N TRP A 12 5.79 -2.91 -0.66
CA TRP A 12 5.99 -1.45 -0.62
C TRP A 12 6.73 -0.93 -1.84
N ILE A 13 7.84 -1.58 -2.21
CA ILE A 13 8.62 -1.24 -3.42
C ILE A 13 7.74 -1.33 -4.66
N ALA A 14 6.99 -2.42 -4.83
CA ALA A 14 6.13 -2.63 -5.98
C ALA A 14 5.02 -1.57 -6.08
N ARG A 15 4.52 -1.06 -4.95
CA ARG A 15 3.57 0.06 -4.93
C ARG A 15 4.19 1.33 -5.50
N TRP A 16 5.41 1.68 -5.10
CA TRP A 16 6.12 2.86 -5.60
C TRP A 16 6.49 2.73 -7.08
N LEU A 17 6.78 1.51 -7.53
CA LEU A 17 6.92 1.18 -8.96
C LEU A 17 5.59 1.15 -9.72
N ARG A 18 4.47 1.45 -9.07
CA ARG A 18 3.11 1.46 -9.64
C ARG A 18 2.69 0.11 -10.25
N ILE A 19 3.19 -1.00 -9.70
CA ILE A 19 2.79 -2.34 -10.11
C ILE A 19 1.30 -2.54 -9.80
N PRO A 20 0.49 -3.03 -10.76
CA PRO A 20 -0.94 -3.21 -10.54
C PRO A 20 -1.26 -4.18 -9.40
N LEU A 21 -2.27 -3.85 -8.59
CA LEU A 21 -2.72 -4.68 -7.44
C LEU A 21 -3.01 -6.15 -7.86
N LYS A 22 -3.63 -6.36 -9.01
CA LYS A 22 -3.94 -7.71 -9.54
C LYS A 22 -2.68 -8.58 -9.73
N VAL A 23 -1.56 -7.96 -10.10
CA VAL A 23 -0.28 -8.66 -10.28
C VAL A 23 0.28 -9.07 -8.92
N LEU A 24 0.17 -8.21 -7.91
CA LEU A 24 0.61 -8.53 -6.55
C LEU A 24 -0.23 -9.65 -5.94
N VAL A 25 -1.56 -9.59 -6.09
CA VAL A 25 -2.48 -10.65 -5.64
C VAL A 25 -2.13 -11.99 -6.27
N ALA A 26 -1.90 -12.01 -7.59
CA ALA A 26 -1.50 -13.22 -8.30
C ALA A 26 -0.13 -13.75 -7.84
N ARG A 27 0.86 -12.85 -7.65
CA ARG A 27 2.23 -13.21 -7.25
C ARG A 27 2.30 -13.77 -5.83
N TYR A 28 1.65 -13.12 -4.88
CA TYR A 28 1.69 -13.49 -3.47
C TYR A 28 0.58 -14.49 -3.07
N GLN A 29 -0.33 -14.81 -4.01
CA GLN A 29 -1.46 -15.72 -3.82
C GLN A 29 -2.22 -15.40 -2.52
N CYS A 30 -2.55 -14.13 -2.33
CA CYS A 30 -3.16 -13.62 -1.11
C CYS A 30 -4.31 -12.67 -1.40
N ASP A 31 -5.23 -12.53 -0.44
CA ASP A 31 -6.32 -11.57 -0.54
C ASP A 31 -5.77 -10.13 -0.62
N SER A 32 -6.39 -9.31 -1.47
CA SER A 32 -6.03 -7.89 -1.62
C SER A 32 -6.02 -7.12 -0.30
N ARG A 33 -6.89 -7.46 0.65
CA ARG A 33 -6.95 -6.91 2.00
C ARG A 33 -5.62 -7.05 2.74
N ARG A 34 -4.92 -8.16 2.56
CA ARG A 34 -3.61 -8.39 3.20
C ARG A 34 -2.54 -7.44 2.67
N LEU A 35 -2.64 -7.04 1.40
CA LEU A 35 -1.75 -6.02 0.83
C LEU A 35 -2.06 -4.64 1.41
N TYR A 36 -3.33 -4.33 1.62
CA TYR A 36 -3.75 -3.09 2.30
C TYR A 36 -3.32 -3.05 3.78
N GLU A 37 -3.39 -4.16 4.51
CA GLU A 37 -2.88 -4.27 5.89
C GLU A 37 -1.37 -3.92 5.97
N VAL A 38 -0.58 -4.36 4.98
CA VAL A 38 0.83 -3.98 4.85
C VAL A 38 0.98 -2.49 4.55
N TRP A 39 0.21 -1.97 3.60
CA TRP A 39 0.28 -0.55 3.24
C TRP A 39 -0.18 0.37 4.38
N TRP A 40 -1.16 -0.04 5.19
CA TRP A 40 -1.61 0.69 6.37
C TRP A 40 -0.68 0.55 7.59
N GLY A 41 0.32 -0.34 7.52
CA GLY A 41 1.22 -0.61 8.63
C GLY A 41 0.58 -1.41 9.77
N GLU A 42 -0.64 -1.93 9.56
CA GLU A 42 -1.30 -2.88 10.48
C GLU A 42 -0.51 -4.19 10.55
N ARG A 43 0.19 -4.53 9.46
CA ARG A 43 1.04 -5.71 9.37
C ARG A 43 2.44 -5.35 8.90
N PHE A 44 3.46 -5.86 9.59
CA PHE A 44 4.87 -5.58 9.34
C PHE A 44 5.19 -4.06 9.30
N PRO A 45 4.92 -3.29 10.38
CA PRO A 45 5.10 -1.83 10.38
C PRO A 45 6.54 -1.39 10.05
N ALA A 46 7.54 -2.17 10.46
CA ALA A 46 8.95 -1.91 10.17
C ALA A 46 9.32 -2.09 8.68
N SER A 47 8.50 -2.81 7.90
CA SER A 47 8.79 -3.10 6.49
C SER A 47 8.81 -1.84 5.62
N ARG A 48 8.04 -0.81 5.97
CA ARG A 48 8.01 0.46 5.23
C ARG A 48 9.36 1.16 5.22
N GLY A 49 9.97 1.32 6.40
CA GLY A 49 11.28 1.98 6.52
C GLY A 49 12.38 1.21 5.79
N LYS A 50 12.37 -0.13 5.93
CA LYS A 50 13.29 -1.02 5.19
C LYS A 50 13.10 -0.89 3.68
N ALA A 51 11.86 -0.86 3.21
CA ALA A 51 11.54 -0.68 1.79
C ALA A 51 12.03 0.67 1.29
N GLU A 52 11.86 1.75 2.04
CA GLU A 52 12.29 3.09 1.64
C GLU A 52 13.81 3.15 1.43
N VAL A 53 14.59 2.63 2.37
CA VAL A 53 16.06 2.53 2.25
C VAL A 53 16.44 1.76 0.99
N LEU A 54 15.86 0.58 0.78
CA LEU A 54 16.14 -0.26 -0.39
C LEU A 54 15.68 0.39 -1.71
N PHE A 55 14.57 1.11 -1.69
CA PHE A 55 14.05 1.78 -2.89
C PHE A 55 14.95 2.95 -3.31
N ARG A 56 15.46 3.73 -2.35
CA ARG A 56 16.40 4.82 -2.60
C ARG A 56 17.73 4.30 -3.16
N ASP A 57 18.20 3.17 -2.64
CA ASP A 57 19.41 2.51 -3.11
C ASP A 57 19.25 1.94 -4.54
N ARG A 58 18.17 1.21 -4.80
CA ARG A 58 17.93 0.55 -6.11
C ARG A 58 17.45 1.51 -7.19
N TYR A 59 16.70 2.55 -6.84
CA TYR A 59 16.02 3.45 -7.78
C TYR A 59 16.20 4.93 -7.42
N PRO A 60 17.45 5.44 -7.34
CA PRO A 60 17.72 6.80 -6.87
C PRO A 60 16.98 7.87 -7.69
N GLY A 61 16.92 7.74 -9.02
CA GLY A 61 16.21 8.70 -9.88
C GLY A 61 14.69 8.71 -9.75
N LEU A 62 14.09 7.63 -9.22
CA LEU A 62 12.65 7.55 -8.94
C LEU A 62 12.33 7.94 -7.51
N ALA A 63 13.23 7.70 -6.56
CA ALA A 63 13.08 8.03 -5.16
C ALA A 63 12.70 9.50 -4.95
N ASP A 64 13.41 10.42 -5.61
CA ASP A 64 13.19 11.85 -5.46
C ASP A 64 11.82 12.32 -5.99
N ARG A 65 11.20 11.53 -6.88
CA ARG A 65 9.89 11.84 -7.50
C ARG A 65 8.75 11.05 -6.88
N THR A 66 9.06 10.13 -5.98
CA THR A 66 8.07 9.22 -5.40
C THR A 66 7.55 9.77 -4.09
N SER A 67 6.24 9.93 -3.99
CA SER A 67 5.60 10.18 -2.70
C SER A 67 5.44 8.86 -1.93
N TYR A 68 6.17 8.74 -0.83
CA TYR A 68 6.15 7.57 0.06
C TYR A 68 4.91 7.50 0.96
N GLY A 69 4.05 8.52 0.93
CA GLY A 69 2.86 8.60 1.77
C GLY A 69 1.77 7.63 1.32
N TYR A 70 1.33 6.76 2.22
CA TYR A 70 0.05 6.08 2.12
C TYR A 70 -0.79 6.40 3.35
N ARG A 71 -1.95 7.03 3.14
CA ARG A 71 -2.89 7.37 4.19
C ARG A 71 -4.22 6.71 3.87
N ARG A 72 -4.78 6.01 4.85
CA ARG A 72 -6.17 5.57 4.78
C ARG A 72 -7.05 6.83 4.82
N ILE A 73 -7.83 7.07 3.76
CA ILE A 73 -8.84 8.13 3.79
C ILE A 73 -9.92 7.65 4.76
N PRO A 74 -10.19 8.39 5.85
CA PRO A 74 -11.31 8.07 6.73
C PRO A 74 -12.59 8.06 5.89
N ARG A 75 -13.40 7.01 6.03
CA ARG A 75 -14.78 7.10 5.54
C ARG A 75 -15.45 8.14 6.44
N GLY A 76 -15.95 9.23 5.86
CA GLY A 76 -16.77 10.18 6.59
C GLY A 76 -17.86 9.40 7.33
N GLY A 77 -18.20 9.82 8.56
CA GLY A 77 -19.42 9.36 9.20
C GLY A 77 -20.61 9.63 8.28
N PRO A 78 -21.76 8.97 8.48
CA PRO A 78 -22.96 9.26 7.70
C PRO A 78 -23.18 10.77 7.76
N ASP A 79 -22.99 11.43 6.63
CA ASP A 79 -23.26 12.86 6.50
C ASP A 79 -24.77 12.96 6.39
N ASP A 80 -25.43 13.42 7.45
CA ASP A 80 -26.89 13.57 7.49
C ASP A 80 -27.42 14.53 6.40
N GLN A 81 -26.53 15.19 5.63
CA GLN A 81 -26.88 16.02 4.48
C GLN A 81 -26.99 15.24 3.15
N GLN A 82 -26.70 13.94 3.11
CA GLN A 82 -26.90 13.12 1.92
C GLN A 82 -28.34 12.58 1.83
N MET A 83 -29.34 13.44 2.01
CA MET A 83 -30.76 13.13 1.87
C MET A 83 -31.36 14.04 0.78
N GLY A 84 -31.77 13.42 -0.34
CA GLY A 84 -32.59 14.05 -1.39
C GLY A 84 -31.91 14.20 -2.75
N LEU A 85 -31.64 13.10 -3.46
CA LEU A 85 -31.29 13.15 -4.90
C LEU A 85 -32.33 12.50 -5.81
N PHE A 86 -33.50 12.16 -5.28
CA PHE A 86 -34.61 11.65 -6.07
C PHE A 86 -35.91 12.29 -5.55
N GLU A 87 -36.34 13.35 -6.24
CA GLU A 87 -37.77 13.72 -6.36
C GLU A 87 -38.25 13.32 -7.75
#